data_AF-A0A8T6G1C9-F1
#
_entry.id   AF-A0A8T6G1C9-F1
#
_cell.length_a   1.000
_cell.length_b   1.000
_cell.length_c   1.000
_cell.angle_alpha   90.00
_cell.angle_beta   90.00
_cell.angle_gamma   90.00
#
_symmetry.space_group_name_H-M   'P 1'
#
loop_
_entity.id
_entity.type
_entity.pdbx_description
1 polymer ?
#
loop_
_entity_poly.entity_id
_entity_poly.type
_entity_poly.pdbx_seq_one_letter_code
_entity_poly.pdbx_strand_id
1 'polypeptide(L)'
;MNPKERRVPAMSLGLSAGFLRSEALNRAAWTMLFLLIAILFGTFIGWGAVNYSPFILVLLLAGLCGSVAVAFSPGLAVIGLIAIVWLLPFGTLPFRIGFRFSFLDLVTGALLFLFAWQVCTHRLRLPARASAIAVTVYAVLLLVAAGNGLRFGMTEDAVTLAIKLASSAFVFVMLATWLQTDKAGRRAATWFLACAAGQALLGVVLYFIPAGYAIRLLSALGRIGYPVGGDVLRYIADTPLLRATGTSVGPNMLGGVLVFAIAFGVALWASHPRRWWLLGVLGLLLLCLLLTRSRAALLGSGAAVAVLTVLRYRALLWLYPLGGLALVVLPQTRAMLLHLLSGLRAQDRAAAMRLDEYAKSFQLIQDHPWLGVGFGPPPSIDTFVGVSSIYLQLAEFGGLLTLAAFCLAVGAALWSMWRGWRTSVNPDSEWVVLGAGAGVLGALVTGLFDHHYVSMPHMATVFWMVAGLGVATAWVRQRPNRSADV
;
A
#
# COMPACT_ATOMS: atom_id res chain seq x y z
N MET A 1 52.32 68.01 14.71
CA MET A 1 51.11 68.03 13.87
C MET A 1 50.85 66.62 13.33
N ASN A 2 49.74 66.03 13.80
CA ASN A 2 48.93 64.96 13.21
C ASN A 2 49.54 63.54 12.95
N PRO A 3 49.19 62.54 13.79
CA PRO A 3 49.40 61.12 13.54
C PRO A 3 48.21 60.56 12.73
N LYS A 4 48.46 59.88 11.60
CA LYS A 4 47.42 59.09 10.92
C LYS A 4 47.49 57.63 11.36
N GLU A 5 46.77 57.35 12.44
CA GLU A 5 46.27 56.02 12.79
C GLU A 5 45.47 55.43 11.61
N ARG A 6 45.93 54.30 11.05
CA ARG A 6 45.04 53.37 10.33
C ARG A 6 44.58 52.31 11.32
N ARG A 7 43.48 52.58 12.02
CA ARG A 7 42.73 51.54 12.74
C ARG A 7 41.99 50.68 11.71
N VAL A 8 42.34 49.41 11.66
CA VAL A 8 41.50 48.36 11.07
C VAL A 8 40.21 48.28 11.91
N PRO A 9 39.01 48.31 11.33
CA PRO A 9 37.81 48.06 12.13
C PRO A 9 37.80 46.58 12.51
N ALA A 10 37.94 46.30 13.80
CA ALA A 10 37.57 45.02 14.39
C ALA A 10 36.07 44.83 14.15
N MET A 11 35.71 44.05 13.13
CA MET A 11 34.36 43.57 12.92
C MET A 11 34.05 42.61 14.07
N SER A 12 33.38 43.13 15.09
CA SER A 12 32.91 42.34 16.22
C SER A 12 31.98 41.25 15.69
N LEU A 13 32.39 39.99 15.88
CA LEU A 13 31.56 38.80 15.74
C LEU A 13 30.44 38.85 16.80
N GLY A 14 29.40 39.64 16.52
CA GLY A 14 28.13 39.66 17.25
C GLY A 14 27.22 38.48 16.88
N LEU A 15 27.78 37.27 16.74
CA LEU A 15 27.04 36.03 16.51
C LEU A 15 27.25 35.08 17.70
N SER A 16 26.74 35.39 18.89
CA SER A 16 26.99 34.47 20.03
C SER A 16 26.02 34.47 21.21
N ALA A 17 24.92 35.24 21.22
CA ALA A 17 23.98 35.16 22.35
C ALA A 17 22.52 34.95 21.95
N GLY A 18 22.00 35.71 20.98
CA GLY A 18 20.60 35.60 20.55
C GLY A 18 20.27 34.31 19.81
N PHE A 19 21.13 33.90 18.88
CA PHE A 19 20.92 32.68 18.07
C PHE A 19 21.03 31.41 18.92
N LEU A 20 22.06 31.33 19.79
CA LEU A 20 22.25 30.22 20.73
C LEU A 20 21.14 30.15 21.80
N ARG A 21 20.64 31.30 22.30
CA ARG A 21 19.45 31.32 23.18
C ARG A 21 18.20 30.84 22.47
N SER A 22 17.98 31.22 21.21
CA SER A 22 16.79 30.78 20.45
C SER A 22 16.81 29.27 20.15
N GLU A 23 17.98 28.69 19.86
CA GLU A 23 18.14 27.25 19.71
C GLU A 23 18.01 26.51 21.04
N ALA A 24 18.57 27.04 22.14
CA ALA A 24 18.48 26.42 23.46
C ALA A 24 17.06 26.48 24.03
N LEU A 25 16.35 27.60 23.83
CA LEU A 25 14.93 27.76 24.19
C LEU A 25 14.04 26.84 23.34
N ASN A 26 14.31 26.72 22.03
CA ASN A 26 13.64 25.73 21.20
C ASN A 26 13.92 24.32 21.71
N ARG A 27 15.19 23.93 21.92
CA ARG A 27 15.53 22.59 22.43
C ARG A 27 14.88 22.31 23.78
N ALA A 28 14.86 23.25 24.72
CA ALA A 28 14.23 23.09 26.02
C ALA A 28 12.70 22.96 25.91
N ALA A 29 12.05 23.77 25.06
CA ALA A 29 10.62 23.65 24.77
C ALA A 29 10.29 22.30 24.10
N TRP A 30 11.15 21.82 23.20
CA TRP A 30 11.02 20.51 22.56
C TRP A 30 11.23 19.36 23.55
N THR A 31 12.21 19.46 24.45
CA THR A 31 12.43 18.47 25.52
C THR A 31 11.25 18.45 26.48
N MET A 32 10.70 19.61 26.84
CA MET A 32 9.50 19.73 27.67
C MET A 32 8.28 19.13 26.97
N LEU A 33 8.05 19.43 25.69
CA LEU A 33 6.96 18.85 24.92
C LEU A 33 7.11 17.33 24.79
N PHE A 34 8.32 16.83 24.54
CA PHE A 34 8.61 15.40 24.46
C PHE A 34 8.39 14.70 25.80
N LEU A 35 8.81 15.30 26.91
CA LEU A 35 8.55 14.81 28.26
C LEU A 35 7.06 14.82 28.58
N LEU A 36 6.33 15.87 28.17
CA LEU A 36 4.89 15.98 28.39
C LEU A 36 4.13 14.91 27.60
N ILE A 37 4.51 14.68 26.34
CA ILE A 37 4.00 13.59 25.51
C ILE A 37 4.35 12.25 26.15
N ALA A 38 5.59 12.04 26.59
CA ALA A 38 6.02 10.79 27.23
C ALA A 38 5.26 10.51 28.54
N ILE A 39 4.96 11.55 29.34
CA ILE A 39 4.18 11.45 30.57
C ILE A 39 2.70 11.16 30.26
N LEU A 40 2.09 11.89 29.32
CA LEU A 40 0.71 11.66 28.87
C LEU A 40 0.54 10.26 28.27
N PHE A 41 1.52 9.81 27.50
CA PHE A 41 1.52 8.49 26.89
C PHE A 41 1.79 7.40 27.93
N GLY A 42 2.73 7.62 28.86
CA GLY A 42 3.01 6.72 29.98
C GLY A 42 1.81 6.57 30.92
N THR A 43 1.07 7.65 31.19
CA THR A 43 -0.18 7.61 31.96
C THR A 43 -1.30 6.94 31.18
N PHE A 44 -1.41 7.16 29.87
CA PHE A 44 -2.37 6.43 29.02
C PHE A 44 -2.08 4.93 28.95
N ILE A 45 -0.80 4.54 28.84
CA ILE A 45 -0.35 3.15 28.89
C ILE A 45 -0.61 2.55 30.27
N GLY A 46 -0.31 3.28 31.35
CA GLY A 46 -0.57 2.84 32.72
C GLY A 46 -2.07 2.65 33.00
N TRP A 47 -2.90 3.58 32.54
CA TRP A 47 -4.35 3.46 32.59
C TRP A 47 -4.86 2.28 31.76
N GLY A 48 -4.29 2.07 30.56
CA GLY A 48 -4.57 0.92 29.71
C GLY A 48 -4.17 -0.42 30.36
N ALA A 49 -3.05 -0.46 31.08
CA ALA A 49 -2.56 -1.63 31.83
C ALA A 49 -3.51 -2.04 32.96
N VAL A 50 -4.11 -1.06 33.64
CA VAL A 50 -5.01 -1.27 34.77
C VAL A 50 -6.39 -1.72 34.29
N ASN A 51 -6.86 -1.23 33.14
CA ASN A 51 -8.22 -1.47 32.65
C ASN A 51 -8.34 -2.58 31.60
N TYR A 52 -7.23 -3.05 31.02
CA TYR A 52 -7.23 -4.04 29.94
C TYR A 52 -6.21 -5.17 30.17
N SER A 53 -6.41 -6.30 29.47
CA SER A 53 -5.53 -7.48 29.56
C SER A 53 -4.03 -7.11 29.41
N PRO A 54 -3.10 -7.78 30.14
CA PRO A 54 -1.65 -7.60 30.01
C PRO A 54 -1.12 -7.67 28.57
N PHE A 55 -1.86 -8.35 27.68
CA PHE A 55 -1.57 -8.39 26.25
C PHE A 55 -1.68 -7.03 25.55
N ILE A 56 -2.64 -6.19 25.95
CA ILE A 56 -2.84 -4.84 25.40
C ILE A 56 -1.70 -3.92 25.85
N LEU A 57 -1.17 -4.11 27.07
CA LEU A 57 0.02 -3.42 27.55
C LEU A 57 1.27 -3.74 26.71
N VAL A 58 1.49 -5.02 26.39
CA VAL A 58 2.60 -5.46 25.52
C VAL A 58 2.46 -4.86 24.11
N LEU A 59 1.25 -4.83 23.55
CA LEU A 59 0.97 -4.19 22.26
C LEU A 59 1.21 -2.68 22.28
N LEU A 60 0.80 -1.99 23.35
CA LEU A 60 1.03 -0.56 23.52
C LEU A 60 2.51 -0.22 23.71
N LEU A 61 3.25 -1.03 24.47
CA LEU A 61 4.70 -0.89 24.65
C LEU A 61 5.46 -1.20 23.35
N ALA A 62 5.08 -2.26 22.62
CA ALA A 62 5.64 -2.54 21.30
C ALA A 62 5.32 -1.42 20.29
N GLY A 63 4.11 -0.87 20.35
CA GLY A 63 3.69 0.29 19.58
C GLY A 63 4.50 1.54 19.92
N LEU A 64 4.78 1.80 21.19
CA LEU A 64 5.62 2.90 21.66
C LEU A 64 7.08 2.72 21.21
N CYS A 65 7.68 1.56 21.44
CA CYS A 65 9.04 1.24 21.00
C CYS A 65 9.15 1.34 19.47
N GLY A 66 8.13 0.88 18.74
CA GLY A 66 8.01 1.04 17.30
C GLY A 66 7.93 2.51 16.89
N SER A 67 7.11 3.31 17.56
CA SER A 67 6.94 4.75 17.29
C SER A 67 8.24 5.54 17.54
N VAL A 68 8.96 5.20 18.61
CA VAL A 68 10.28 5.76 18.92
C VAL A 68 11.29 5.35 17.83
N ALA A 69 11.38 4.07 17.49
CA ALA A 69 12.29 3.60 16.43
C ALA A 69 11.98 4.20 15.05
N VAL A 70 10.69 4.42 14.76
CA VAL A 70 10.18 5.11 13.56
C VAL A 70 10.61 6.58 13.53
N ALA A 71 10.51 7.29 14.67
CA ALA A 71 10.92 8.68 14.76
C ALA A 71 12.43 8.88 14.50
N PHE A 72 13.25 7.87 14.80
CA PHE A 72 14.70 7.92 14.64
C PHE A 72 15.22 7.29 13.33
N SER A 73 14.43 6.51 12.58
CA SER A 73 14.87 5.91 11.32
C SER A 73 13.74 5.75 10.29
N PRO A 74 13.75 6.54 9.20
CA PRO A 74 12.80 6.38 8.08
C PRO A 74 12.81 4.97 7.48
N GLY A 75 13.95 4.26 7.52
CA GLY A 75 14.05 2.89 7.02
C GLY A 75 13.26 1.88 7.87
N LEU A 76 13.34 1.98 9.20
CA LEU A 76 12.56 1.13 10.10
C LEU A 76 11.08 1.48 10.04
N ALA A 77 10.76 2.75 9.86
CA ALA A 77 9.41 3.24 9.68
C ALA A 77 8.70 2.58 8.48
N VAL A 78 9.38 2.53 7.33
CA VAL A 78 8.86 1.87 6.13
C VAL A 78 8.68 0.36 6.34
N ILE A 79 9.61 -0.29 7.05
CA ILE A 79 9.50 -1.73 7.36
C ILE A 79 8.29 -1.99 8.29
N GLY A 80 8.07 -1.14 9.29
CA GLY A 80 6.90 -1.24 10.17
C GLY A 80 5.58 -1.10 9.42
N LEU A 81 5.50 -0.12 8.51
CA LEU A 81 4.34 0.04 7.63
C LEU A 81 4.10 -1.21 6.76
N ILE A 82 5.14 -1.73 6.11
CA ILE A 82 5.08 -2.95 5.30
C ILE A 82 4.56 -4.13 6.14
N ALA A 83 5.10 -4.31 7.35
CA ALA A 83 4.71 -5.41 8.23
C ALA A 83 3.23 -5.34 8.63
N ILE A 84 2.74 -4.15 9.00
CA ILE A 84 1.32 -3.96 9.35
C ILE A 84 0.41 -4.24 8.17
N VAL A 85 0.74 -3.67 7.00
CA VAL A 85 -0.06 -3.82 5.78
C VAL A 85 -0.17 -5.29 5.33
N TRP A 86 0.88 -6.09 5.51
CA TRP A 86 0.87 -7.50 5.13
C TRP A 86 0.33 -8.44 6.20
N LEU A 87 0.72 -8.25 7.46
CA LEU A 87 0.49 -9.22 8.53
C LEU A 87 -0.76 -8.89 9.35
N LEU A 88 -1.10 -7.61 9.53
CA LEU A 88 -2.25 -7.18 10.33
C LEU A 88 -3.07 -6.04 9.67
N PRO A 89 -3.48 -6.17 8.39
CA PRO A 89 -4.14 -5.08 7.66
C PRO A 89 -5.47 -4.61 8.26
N PHE A 90 -6.18 -5.49 8.99
CA PHE A 90 -7.46 -5.19 9.65
C PHE A 90 -7.34 -5.07 11.17
N GLY A 91 -6.11 -5.00 11.71
CA GLY A 91 -5.91 -4.80 13.14
C GLY A 91 -6.42 -3.42 13.55
N THR A 92 -7.22 -3.36 14.62
CA THR A 92 -7.82 -2.14 15.16
C THR A 92 -7.64 -2.04 16.66
N LEU A 93 -7.76 -0.82 17.17
CA LEU A 93 -7.84 -0.60 18.61
C LEU A 93 -9.08 -1.30 19.20
N PRO A 94 -8.97 -1.83 20.43
CA PRO A 94 -10.09 -2.49 21.11
C PRO A 94 -11.16 -1.50 21.59
N PHE A 95 -10.86 -0.20 21.60
CA PHE A 95 -11.77 0.90 21.97
C PHE A 95 -11.98 1.87 20.80
N ARG A 96 -13.06 2.64 20.85
CA ARG A 96 -13.39 3.70 19.87
C ARG A 96 -13.08 5.08 20.46
N ILE A 97 -12.47 5.96 19.68
CA ILE A 97 -12.29 7.39 20.01
C ILE A 97 -12.94 8.18 18.89
N GLY A 98 -14.26 8.40 18.98
CA GLY A 98 -15.09 8.82 17.83
C GLY A 98 -15.22 7.68 16.83
N PHE A 99 -14.13 7.37 16.13
CA PHE A 99 -14.00 6.29 15.15
C PHE A 99 -13.19 5.10 15.70
N ARG A 100 -13.32 3.95 15.04
CA ARG A 100 -12.45 2.79 15.30
C ARG A 100 -11.19 2.90 14.45
N PHE A 101 -10.08 3.29 15.08
CA PHE A 101 -8.79 3.38 14.40
C PHE A 101 -8.19 2.00 14.12
N SER A 102 -7.76 1.77 12.89
CA SER A 102 -6.89 0.64 12.55
C SER A 102 -5.43 0.93 12.91
N PHE A 103 -4.64 -0.10 13.11
CA PHE A 103 -3.18 0.02 13.27
C PHE A 103 -2.56 0.67 12.03
N LEU A 104 -3.12 0.42 10.86
CA LEU A 104 -2.72 1.07 9.64
C LEU A 104 -2.99 2.58 9.67
N ASP A 105 -4.14 3.01 10.20
CA ASP A 105 -4.48 4.43 10.34
C ASP A 105 -3.50 5.14 11.27
N LEU A 106 -3.20 4.51 12.42
CA LEU A 106 -2.27 5.07 13.41
C LEU A 106 -0.86 5.22 12.84
N VAL A 107 -0.34 4.17 12.20
CA VAL A 107 1.01 4.22 11.63
C VAL A 107 1.07 5.15 10.42
N THR A 108 0.12 5.08 9.50
CA THR A 108 0.08 5.99 8.34
C THR A 108 -0.04 7.44 8.79
N GLY A 109 -0.94 7.74 9.73
CA GLY A 109 -1.11 9.08 10.29
C GLY A 109 0.16 9.60 10.98
N ALA A 110 0.80 8.78 11.82
CA ALA A 110 2.05 9.16 12.47
C ALA A 110 3.19 9.42 11.46
N LEU A 111 3.32 8.57 10.44
CA LEU A 111 4.34 8.72 9.41
C LEU A 111 4.11 9.95 8.53
N LEU A 112 2.87 10.19 8.11
CA LEU A 112 2.50 11.38 7.33
C LEU A 112 2.65 12.66 8.16
N PHE A 113 2.35 12.62 9.47
CA PHE A 113 2.62 13.73 10.38
C PHE A 113 4.12 14.03 10.48
N LEU A 114 4.96 13.00 10.70
CA LEU A 114 6.41 13.16 10.73
C LEU A 114 6.96 13.69 9.40
N PHE A 115 6.42 13.21 8.28
CA PHE A 115 6.76 13.68 6.95
C PHE A 115 6.40 15.17 6.77
N ALA A 116 5.16 15.56 7.09
CA ALA A 116 4.71 16.95 7.03
C ALA A 116 5.55 17.85 7.95
N TRP A 117 5.84 17.39 9.16
CA TRP A 117 6.72 18.08 10.11
C TRP A 117 8.12 18.31 9.53
N GLN A 118 8.72 17.30 8.91
CA GLN A 118 10.04 17.41 8.27
C GLN A 118 10.02 18.38 7.08
N VAL A 119 8.92 18.46 6.34
CA VAL A 119 8.72 19.44 5.25
C VAL A 119 8.59 20.86 5.82
N CYS A 120 7.74 21.07 6.83
CA CYS A 120 7.52 22.38 7.45
C CYS A 120 8.74 22.91 8.21
N THR A 121 9.57 22.02 8.77
CA THR A 121 10.84 22.38 9.41
C THR A 121 12.01 22.48 8.43
N HIS A 122 11.74 22.44 7.13
CA HIS A 122 12.73 22.51 6.05
C HIS A 122 13.83 21.44 6.09
N ARG A 123 13.61 20.34 6.83
CA ARG A 123 14.51 19.18 6.86
C ARG A 123 14.37 18.30 5.62
N LEU A 124 13.20 18.31 5.00
CA LEU A 124 12.93 17.68 3.72
C LEU A 124 12.30 18.69 2.75
N ARG A 125 12.59 18.52 1.46
CA ARG A 125 11.95 19.29 0.38
C ARG A 125 10.99 18.38 -0.36
N LEU A 126 9.79 18.89 -0.65
CA LEU A 126 8.84 18.18 -1.50
C LEU A 126 9.43 18.00 -2.90
N PRO A 127 9.29 16.81 -3.51
CA PRO A 127 9.80 16.56 -4.84
C PRO A 127 8.95 17.30 -5.88
N ALA A 128 9.55 18.27 -6.58
CA ALA A 128 8.97 18.93 -7.74
C ALA A 128 9.06 18.04 -9.01
N ARG A 129 8.58 16.80 -8.90
CA ARG A 129 8.59 15.82 -10.00
C ARG A 129 7.16 15.50 -10.42
N ALA A 130 6.95 15.34 -11.73
CA ALA A 130 5.63 15.15 -12.33
C ALA A 130 4.80 14.04 -11.65
N SER A 131 5.42 12.90 -11.31
CA SER A 131 4.71 11.81 -10.65
C SER A 131 4.25 12.15 -9.22
N ALA A 132 5.03 12.92 -8.45
CA ALA A 132 4.59 13.36 -7.12
C ALA A 132 3.47 14.39 -7.22
N ILE A 133 3.57 15.34 -8.15
CA ILE A 133 2.53 16.35 -8.39
C ILE A 133 1.22 15.66 -8.80
N ALA A 134 1.27 14.75 -9.77
CA ALA A 134 0.08 14.06 -10.27
C ALA A 134 -0.60 13.22 -9.16
N VAL A 135 0.17 12.52 -8.32
CA VAL A 135 -0.37 11.78 -7.17
C VAL A 135 -0.99 12.71 -6.12
N THR A 136 -0.36 13.86 -5.84
CA THR A 136 -0.93 14.87 -4.94
C THR A 136 -2.25 15.42 -5.49
N VAL A 137 -2.32 15.72 -6.80
CA VAL A 137 -3.56 16.18 -7.45
C VAL A 137 -4.66 15.12 -7.33
N TYR A 138 -4.34 13.85 -7.59
CA TYR A 138 -5.27 12.74 -7.38
C TYR A 138 -5.75 12.65 -5.92
N ALA A 139 -4.85 12.76 -4.95
CA ALA A 139 -5.20 12.72 -3.53
C ALA A 139 -6.13 13.88 -3.14
N VAL A 140 -5.87 15.09 -3.66
CA VAL A 140 -6.74 16.26 -3.44
C VAL A 140 -8.10 16.04 -4.07
N LEU A 141 -8.18 15.48 -5.29
CA LEU A 141 -9.45 15.21 -5.96
C LEU A 141 -10.31 14.16 -5.22
N LEU A 142 -9.69 13.17 -4.55
CA LEU A 142 -10.44 12.27 -3.66
C LEU A 142 -11.11 13.04 -2.51
N LEU A 143 -10.44 14.05 -1.94
CA LEU A 143 -11.01 14.89 -0.89
C LEU A 143 -12.09 15.84 -1.43
N VAL A 144 -11.91 16.36 -2.65
CA VAL A 144 -12.94 17.16 -3.34
C VAL A 144 -14.18 16.31 -3.62
N ALA A 145 -14.00 15.07 -4.08
CA ALA A 145 -15.08 14.12 -4.28
C ALA A 145 -15.85 13.83 -2.98
N ALA A 146 -15.15 13.69 -1.86
CA ALA A 146 -15.78 13.59 -0.54
C ALA A 146 -16.55 14.87 -0.16
N GLY A 147 -15.97 16.05 -0.39
CA GLY A 147 -16.66 17.33 -0.17
C GLY A 147 -17.94 17.45 -1.00
N ASN A 148 -17.91 17.00 -2.26
CA ASN A 148 -19.10 16.94 -3.12
C ASN A 148 -20.14 15.93 -2.60
N GLY A 149 -19.69 14.79 -2.08
CA GLY A 149 -20.52 13.74 -1.47
C GLY A 149 -21.37 14.22 -0.28
N LEU A 150 -20.97 15.29 0.41
CA LEU A 150 -21.77 15.90 1.49
C LEU A 150 -23.16 16.34 1.01
N ARG A 151 -23.32 16.67 -0.28
CA ARG A 151 -24.62 17.05 -0.88
C ARG A 151 -25.60 15.88 -0.94
N PHE A 152 -25.10 14.64 -0.90
CA PHE A 152 -25.87 13.42 -1.04
C PHE A 152 -26.05 12.67 0.30
N GLY A 153 -25.81 13.34 1.44
CA GLY A 153 -26.01 12.72 2.76
C GLY A 153 -24.93 11.71 3.12
N MET A 154 -23.66 12.08 2.92
CA MET A 154 -22.51 11.24 3.26
C MET A 154 -22.51 10.75 4.71
N THR A 155 -22.18 9.48 4.89
CA THR A 155 -21.93 8.89 6.21
C THR A 155 -20.53 9.23 6.71
N GLU A 156 -20.31 9.16 8.03
CA GLU A 156 -18.99 9.37 8.61
C GLU A 156 -17.96 8.34 8.11
N ASP A 157 -18.41 7.11 7.83
CA ASP A 157 -17.59 6.04 7.24
C ASP A 157 -17.12 6.38 5.82
N ALA A 158 -17.97 7.04 5.02
CA ALA A 158 -17.64 7.48 3.67
C ALA A 158 -16.55 8.57 3.68
N VAL A 159 -16.66 9.55 4.58
CA VAL A 159 -15.64 10.60 4.76
C VAL A 159 -14.32 9.98 5.22
N THR A 160 -14.40 9.04 6.17
CA THR A 160 -13.26 8.29 6.69
C THR A 160 -12.55 7.51 5.58
N LEU A 161 -13.30 6.85 4.69
CA LEU A 161 -12.74 6.15 3.54
C LEU A 161 -11.98 7.09 2.60
N ALA A 162 -12.56 8.23 2.24
CA ALA A 162 -11.91 9.20 1.36
C ALA A 162 -10.58 9.72 1.93
N ILE A 163 -10.58 10.08 3.23
CA ILE A 163 -9.37 10.51 3.95
C ILE A 163 -8.32 9.40 3.93
N LYS A 164 -8.72 8.15 4.16
CA LYS A 164 -7.80 7.01 4.14
C LYS A 164 -7.21 6.78 2.75
N LEU A 165 -8.00 6.85 1.68
CA LEU A 165 -7.50 6.68 0.30
C LEU A 165 -6.57 7.83 -0.12
N ALA A 166 -6.89 9.07 0.25
CA ALA A 166 -6.00 10.21 0.06
C ALA A 166 -4.69 10.02 0.84
N SER A 167 -4.77 9.54 2.09
CA SER A 167 -3.60 9.24 2.91
C SER A 167 -2.72 8.13 2.29
N SER A 168 -3.33 7.08 1.73
CA SER A 168 -2.63 6.05 0.96
C SER A 168 -1.88 6.66 -0.23
N ALA A 169 -2.48 7.60 -0.95
CA ALA A 169 -1.79 8.31 -2.03
C ALA A 169 -0.63 9.19 -1.51
N PHE A 170 -0.75 9.81 -0.32
CA PHE A 170 0.37 10.54 0.28
C PHE A 170 1.52 9.63 0.75
N VAL A 171 1.27 8.35 1.08
CA VAL A 171 2.33 7.36 1.34
C VAL A 171 3.27 7.25 0.14
N PHE A 172 2.77 7.33 -1.10
CA PHE A 172 3.62 7.38 -2.29
C PHE A 172 4.61 8.55 -2.24
N VAL A 173 4.13 9.76 -1.96
CA VAL A 173 4.95 10.99 -1.95
C VAL A 173 5.98 10.92 -0.83
N MET A 174 5.56 10.43 0.35
CA MET A 174 6.45 10.20 1.49
C MET A 174 7.58 9.24 1.13
N LEU A 175 7.28 8.06 0.58
CA LEU A 175 8.30 7.06 0.22
C LEU A 175 9.25 7.56 -0.87
N ALA A 176 8.72 8.22 -1.89
CA ALA A 176 9.50 8.85 -2.95
C ALA A 176 10.48 9.91 -2.42
N THR A 177 10.15 10.51 -1.27
CA THR A 177 10.98 11.52 -0.61
C THR A 177 11.94 10.93 0.42
N TRP A 178 11.57 9.86 1.14
CA TRP A 178 12.40 9.23 2.17
C TRP A 178 13.44 8.25 1.61
N LEU A 179 13.09 7.47 0.58
CA LEU A 179 13.95 6.41 0.05
C LEU A 179 14.95 6.96 -0.98
N GLN A 180 15.91 7.76 -0.51
CA GLN A 180 16.88 8.47 -1.36
C GLN A 180 18.18 7.70 -1.64
N THR A 181 18.23 6.41 -1.27
CA THR A 181 19.40 5.55 -1.51
C THR A 181 18.98 4.21 -2.10
N ASP A 182 19.87 3.62 -2.90
CA ASP A 182 19.65 2.32 -3.54
C ASP A 182 19.41 1.21 -2.50
N LYS A 183 20.23 1.23 -1.44
CA LYS A 183 20.13 0.31 -0.31
C LYS A 183 18.78 0.41 0.40
N ALA A 184 18.23 1.61 0.57
CA ALA A 184 16.94 1.80 1.22
C ALA A 184 15.79 1.21 0.39
N GLY A 185 15.77 1.47 -0.93
CA GLY A 185 14.77 0.90 -1.84
C GLY A 185 14.83 -0.63 -1.88
N ARG A 186 16.03 -1.20 -2.04
CA ARG A 186 16.23 -2.66 -2.01
C ARG A 186 15.83 -3.29 -0.67
N ARG A 187 16.19 -2.66 0.45
CA ARG A 187 15.80 -3.14 1.78
C ARG A 187 14.29 -3.15 1.96
N ALA A 188 13.59 -2.07 1.58
CA ALA A 188 12.14 -2.01 1.64
C ALA A 188 11.48 -3.08 0.76
N ALA A 189 11.94 -3.24 -0.49
CA ALA A 189 11.43 -4.28 -1.39
C ALA A 189 11.68 -5.71 -0.88
N THR A 190 12.82 -5.94 -0.20
CA THR A 190 13.15 -7.25 0.38
C THR A 190 12.25 -7.56 1.59
N TRP A 191 12.01 -6.58 2.47
CA TRP A 191 11.07 -6.74 3.58
C TRP A 191 9.63 -6.90 3.09
N PHE A 192 9.25 -6.21 2.01
CA PHE A 192 7.96 -6.42 1.35
C PHE A 192 7.78 -7.88 0.92
N LEU A 193 8.78 -8.46 0.25
CA LEU A 193 8.76 -9.87 -0.13
C LEU A 193 8.77 -10.82 1.06
N ALA A 194 9.53 -10.52 2.11
CA ALA A 194 9.60 -11.35 3.32
C ALA A 194 8.24 -11.38 4.05
N CYS A 195 7.60 -10.22 4.25
CA CYS A 195 6.26 -10.14 4.84
C CYS A 195 5.20 -10.82 3.95
N ALA A 196 5.30 -10.67 2.64
CA ALA A 196 4.42 -11.37 1.69
C ALA A 196 4.57 -12.89 1.77
N ALA A 197 5.81 -13.40 1.85
CA ALA A 197 6.07 -14.82 2.01
C ALA A 197 5.53 -15.34 3.35
N GLY A 198 5.69 -14.58 4.45
CA GLY A 198 5.11 -14.90 5.75
C GLY A 198 3.57 -14.98 5.70
N GLN A 199 2.94 -14.01 5.03
CA GLN A 199 1.48 -14.01 4.85
C GLN A 199 1.00 -15.17 3.97
N ALA A 200 1.74 -15.48 2.90
CA ALA A 200 1.42 -16.61 2.03
C ALA A 200 1.55 -17.95 2.77
N LEU A 201 2.61 -18.11 3.57
CA LEU A 201 2.79 -19.27 4.45
C LEU A 201 1.61 -19.41 5.40
N LEU A 202 1.23 -18.33 6.09
CA LEU A 202 0.08 -18.33 6.97
C LEU A 202 -1.22 -18.72 6.24
N GLY A 203 -1.46 -18.14 5.06
CA GLY A 203 -2.63 -18.46 4.23
C GLY A 203 -2.67 -19.94 3.82
N VAL A 204 -1.53 -20.53 3.44
CA VAL A 204 -1.41 -21.94 3.08
C VAL A 204 -1.59 -22.84 4.30
N VAL A 205 -0.96 -22.53 5.43
CA VAL A 205 -1.11 -23.31 6.67
C VAL A 205 -2.57 -23.31 7.13
N LEU A 206 -3.21 -22.14 7.20
CA LEU A 206 -4.62 -22.01 7.59
C LEU A 206 -5.57 -22.75 6.65
N TYR A 207 -5.19 -22.92 5.37
CA TYR A 207 -5.98 -23.68 4.40
C TYR A 207 -5.97 -25.19 4.66
N PHE A 208 -4.83 -25.74 5.11
CA PHE A 208 -4.64 -27.19 5.25
C PHE A 208 -4.87 -27.73 6.66
N ILE A 209 -4.81 -26.90 7.70
CA ILE A 209 -5.14 -27.33 9.06
C ILE A 209 -6.66 -27.55 9.22
N PRO A 210 -7.11 -28.34 10.21
CA PRO A 210 -8.54 -28.56 10.43
C PRO A 210 -9.28 -27.25 10.75
N ALA A 211 -10.49 -27.10 10.19
CA ALA A 211 -11.28 -25.86 10.25
C ALA A 211 -11.47 -25.31 11.67
N GLY A 212 -11.68 -26.19 12.67
CA GLY A 212 -11.81 -25.77 14.07
C GLY A 212 -10.57 -25.05 14.62
N TYR A 213 -9.36 -25.50 14.25
CA TYR A 213 -8.12 -24.83 14.63
C TYR A 213 -7.94 -23.52 13.88
N ALA A 214 -8.23 -23.49 12.57
CA ALA A 214 -8.16 -22.27 11.77
C ALA A 214 -9.11 -21.18 12.31
N ILE A 215 -10.36 -21.55 12.62
CA ILE A 215 -11.35 -20.65 13.24
C ILE A 215 -10.84 -20.14 14.58
N ARG A 216 -10.29 -21.01 15.44
CA ARG A 216 -9.78 -20.60 16.76
C ARG A 216 -8.60 -19.63 16.64
N LEU A 217 -7.66 -19.90 15.73
CA LEU A 217 -6.50 -19.04 15.50
C LEU A 217 -6.90 -17.67 14.96
N LEU A 218 -7.77 -17.62 13.95
CA LEU A 218 -8.20 -16.35 13.37
C LEU A 218 -9.14 -15.59 14.32
N SER A 219 -10.04 -16.29 15.04
CA SER A 219 -10.90 -15.66 16.05
C SER A 219 -10.12 -15.11 17.25
N ALA A 220 -8.90 -15.60 17.51
CA ALA A 220 -8.03 -15.00 18.53
C ALA A 220 -7.63 -13.56 18.18
N LEU A 221 -7.60 -13.21 16.89
CA LEU A 221 -7.40 -11.84 16.42
C LEU A 221 -8.64 -10.94 16.66
N GLY A 222 -9.78 -11.50 17.09
CA GLY A 222 -10.97 -10.73 17.45
C GLY A 222 -10.71 -9.66 18.52
N ARG A 223 -9.71 -9.88 19.38
CA ARG A 223 -9.25 -8.91 20.38
C ARG A 223 -8.73 -7.60 19.79
N ILE A 224 -8.26 -7.64 18.54
CA ILE A 224 -7.81 -6.48 17.76
C ILE A 224 -8.79 -6.20 16.60
N GLY A 225 -10.05 -6.60 16.74
CA GLY A 225 -11.14 -6.25 15.84
C GLY A 225 -11.25 -7.01 14.54
N TYR A 226 -10.57 -8.16 14.42
CA TYR A 226 -10.86 -9.10 13.34
C TYR A 226 -12.23 -9.76 13.53
N PRO A 227 -12.84 -10.28 12.44
CA PRO A 227 -14.02 -11.12 12.52
C PRO A 227 -13.78 -12.37 13.39
N VAL A 228 -14.83 -12.88 14.04
CA VAL A 228 -14.81 -14.07 14.90
C VAL A 228 -15.89 -15.06 14.49
N GLY A 229 -15.70 -16.35 14.79
CA GLY A 229 -16.67 -17.40 14.51
C GLY A 229 -16.44 -18.14 13.18
N GLY A 230 -17.46 -18.84 12.69
CA GLY A 230 -17.38 -19.68 11.48
C GLY A 230 -17.11 -18.87 10.19
N ASP A 231 -17.64 -17.66 10.11
CA ASP A 231 -17.59 -16.79 8.92
C ASP A 231 -16.20 -16.23 8.60
N VAL A 232 -15.23 -16.49 9.48
CA VAL A 232 -13.83 -16.13 9.27
C VAL A 232 -13.20 -16.99 8.17
N LEU A 233 -13.70 -18.21 7.97
CA LEU A 233 -13.37 -19.03 6.82
C LEU A 233 -14.28 -18.67 5.64
N ARG A 234 -13.69 -18.53 4.45
CA ARG A 234 -14.41 -18.12 3.24
C ARG A 234 -14.49 -19.27 2.26
N TYR A 235 -15.71 -19.62 1.88
CA TYR A 235 -16.00 -20.66 0.90
C TYR A 235 -16.45 -20.05 -0.43
N ILE A 236 -16.32 -20.79 -1.52
CA ILE A 236 -16.97 -20.43 -2.79
C ILE A 236 -18.48 -20.62 -2.60
N ALA A 237 -19.27 -19.63 -3.02
CA ALA A 237 -20.73 -19.64 -2.90
C ALA A 237 -21.31 -20.96 -3.41
N ASP A 238 -22.24 -21.53 -2.66
CA ASP A 238 -22.94 -22.78 -2.97
C ASP A 238 -22.02 -24.01 -3.11
N THR A 239 -20.81 -23.98 -2.55
CA THR A 239 -19.89 -25.12 -2.55
C THR A 239 -19.14 -25.28 -1.21
N PRO A 240 -18.66 -26.49 -0.86
CA PRO A 240 -17.83 -26.70 0.34
C PRO A 240 -16.35 -26.30 0.13
N LEU A 241 -16.01 -25.67 -1.00
CA LEU A 241 -14.63 -25.38 -1.36
C LEU A 241 -14.10 -24.16 -0.61
N LEU A 242 -13.15 -24.39 0.29
CA LEU A 242 -12.44 -23.35 1.04
C LEU A 242 -11.59 -22.48 0.11
N ARG A 243 -11.42 -21.21 0.49
CA ARG A 243 -10.53 -20.23 -0.15
C ARG A 243 -9.53 -19.70 0.89
N ALA A 244 -8.26 -19.61 0.52
CA ALA A 244 -7.24 -19.06 1.41
C ALA A 244 -7.45 -17.56 1.65
N THR A 245 -7.39 -17.13 2.92
CA THR A 245 -7.60 -15.72 3.34
C THR A 245 -6.43 -15.13 4.12
N GLY A 246 -5.67 -15.93 4.88
CA GLY A 246 -4.64 -15.42 5.78
C GLY A 246 -5.23 -14.43 6.80
N THR A 247 -4.46 -13.43 7.22
CA THR A 247 -4.98 -12.27 7.97
C THR A 247 -5.57 -11.20 7.06
N SER A 248 -5.69 -11.41 5.75
CA SER A 248 -6.31 -10.43 4.85
C SER A 248 -7.84 -10.50 4.88
N VAL A 249 -8.45 -11.37 5.71
CA VAL A 249 -9.90 -11.58 5.92
C VAL A 249 -10.68 -12.07 4.69
N GLY A 250 -10.30 -11.64 3.49
CA GLY A 250 -10.94 -11.96 2.23
C GLY A 250 -9.93 -12.52 1.21
N PRO A 251 -10.34 -13.55 0.44
CA PRO A 251 -9.46 -14.22 -0.51
C PRO A 251 -9.08 -13.32 -1.70
N ASN A 252 -9.97 -12.43 -2.14
CA ASN A 252 -9.67 -11.49 -3.22
C ASN A 252 -8.64 -10.44 -2.79
N MET A 253 -8.70 -10.00 -1.53
CA MET A 253 -7.74 -9.04 -0.96
C MET A 253 -6.36 -9.68 -0.82
N LEU A 254 -6.28 -10.90 -0.27
CA LEU A 254 -5.03 -11.67 -0.23
C LEU A 254 -4.45 -11.87 -1.64
N GLY A 255 -5.29 -12.32 -2.59
CA GLY A 255 -4.88 -12.50 -3.98
C GLY A 255 -4.34 -11.20 -4.59
N GLY A 256 -5.03 -10.08 -4.40
CA GLY A 256 -4.63 -8.78 -4.94
C GLY A 256 -3.31 -8.25 -4.39
N VAL A 257 -2.99 -8.48 -3.11
CA VAL A 257 -1.65 -8.11 -2.59
C VAL A 257 -0.55 -9.04 -3.10
N LEU A 258 -0.85 -10.32 -3.31
CA LEU A 258 0.10 -11.30 -3.85
C LEU A 258 0.55 -10.99 -5.28
N VAL A 259 -0.26 -10.28 -6.08
CA VAL A 259 0.12 -9.80 -7.42
C VAL A 259 1.44 -9.01 -7.38
N PHE A 260 1.57 -8.07 -6.43
CA PHE A 260 2.79 -7.29 -6.27
C PHE A 260 3.97 -8.13 -5.80
N ALA A 261 3.75 -9.03 -4.85
CA ALA A 261 4.80 -9.89 -4.31
C ALA A 261 5.35 -10.86 -5.37
N ILE A 262 4.49 -11.42 -6.22
CA ILE A 262 4.89 -12.27 -7.34
C ILE A 262 5.71 -11.44 -8.34
N ALA A 263 5.29 -10.22 -8.69
CA ALA A 263 6.04 -9.36 -9.59
C ALA A 263 7.46 -9.05 -9.05
N PHE A 264 7.58 -8.68 -7.77
CA PHE A 264 8.89 -8.49 -7.14
C PHE A 264 9.71 -9.77 -7.08
N GLY A 265 9.10 -10.90 -6.72
CA GLY A 265 9.78 -12.17 -6.57
C GLY A 265 10.34 -12.67 -7.90
N VAL A 266 9.56 -12.55 -8.98
CA VAL A 266 9.99 -12.93 -10.33
C VAL A 266 11.10 -12.01 -10.81
N ALA A 267 10.96 -10.69 -10.63
CA ALA A 267 12.00 -9.74 -11.01
C ALA A 267 13.32 -10.00 -10.24
N LEU A 268 13.24 -10.27 -8.93
CA LEU A 268 14.40 -10.55 -8.08
C LEU A 268 15.07 -11.88 -8.46
N TRP A 269 14.29 -12.93 -8.67
CA TRP A 269 14.83 -14.23 -9.09
C TRP A 269 15.45 -14.15 -10.48
N ALA A 270 14.79 -13.50 -11.43
CA ALA A 270 15.31 -13.34 -12.79
C ALA A 270 16.59 -12.49 -12.83
N SER A 271 16.76 -11.52 -11.92
CA SER A 271 18.03 -10.80 -11.73
C SER A 271 19.12 -11.65 -11.07
N HIS A 272 18.76 -12.65 -10.27
CA HIS A 272 19.69 -13.49 -9.51
C HIS A 272 19.31 -14.98 -9.54
N PRO A 273 19.32 -15.65 -10.71
CA PRO A 273 18.69 -16.97 -10.89
C PRO A 273 19.36 -18.09 -10.08
N ARG A 274 20.61 -17.89 -9.64
CA ARG A 274 21.34 -18.82 -8.76
C ARG A 274 20.78 -18.89 -7.33
N ARG A 275 19.93 -17.95 -6.93
CA ARG A 275 19.26 -17.95 -5.61
C ARG A 275 18.05 -18.88 -5.64
N TRP A 276 18.30 -20.19 -5.71
CA TRP A 276 17.27 -21.22 -5.84
C TRP A 276 16.20 -21.19 -4.74
N TRP A 277 16.52 -20.70 -3.53
CA TRP A 277 15.55 -20.50 -2.45
C TRP A 277 14.41 -19.54 -2.85
N LEU A 278 14.63 -18.60 -3.78
CA LEU A 278 13.59 -17.73 -4.31
C LEU A 278 12.52 -18.50 -5.11
N LEU A 279 12.87 -19.64 -5.70
CA LEU A 279 11.88 -20.52 -6.33
C LEU A 279 10.93 -21.12 -5.29
N GLY A 280 11.43 -21.45 -4.10
CA GLY A 280 10.59 -21.89 -2.98
C GLY A 280 9.63 -20.79 -2.52
N VAL A 281 10.13 -19.55 -2.40
CA VAL A 281 9.29 -18.38 -2.08
C VAL A 281 8.24 -18.14 -3.16
N LEU A 282 8.63 -18.15 -4.44
CA LEU A 282 7.71 -17.99 -5.57
C LEU A 282 6.67 -19.12 -5.63
N GLY A 283 7.09 -20.36 -5.42
CA GLY A 283 6.20 -21.51 -5.35
C GLY A 283 5.17 -21.37 -4.24
N LEU A 284 5.59 -20.87 -3.06
CA LEU A 284 4.68 -20.57 -1.95
C LEU A 284 3.69 -19.44 -2.28
N LEU A 285 4.18 -18.33 -2.86
CA LEU A 285 3.32 -17.21 -3.27
C LEU A 285 2.29 -17.63 -4.31
N LEU A 286 2.72 -18.40 -5.31
CA LEU A 286 1.86 -18.94 -6.36
C LEU A 286 0.86 -19.94 -5.78
N LEU A 287 1.30 -20.89 -4.95
CA LEU A 287 0.40 -21.83 -4.28
C LEU A 287 -0.68 -21.09 -3.50
N CYS A 288 -0.28 -20.13 -2.67
CA CYS A 288 -1.23 -19.32 -1.90
C CYS A 288 -2.22 -18.59 -2.82
N LEU A 289 -1.73 -17.94 -3.88
CA LEU A 289 -2.58 -17.28 -4.87
C LEU A 289 -3.59 -18.26 -5.51
N LEU A 290 -3.17 -19.45 -5.91
CA LEU A 290 -4.07 -20.47 -6.46
C LEU A 290 -5.15 -20.89 -5.46
N LEU A 291 -4.78 -21.03 -4.17
CA LEU A 291 -5.72 -21.36 -3.09
C LEU A 291 -6.70 -20.24 -2.75
N THR A 292 -6.38 -18.97 -3.06
CA THR A 292 -7.36 -17.86 -2.93
C THR A 292 -8.53 -17.99 -3.92
N ARG A 293 -8.32 -18.71 -5.04
CA ARG A 293 -9.27 -18.83 -6.16
C ARG A 293 -9.71 -17.45 -6.73
N SER A 294 -8.87 -16.42 -6.59
CA SER A 294 -9.17 -15.08 -7.11
C SER A 294 -8.83 -14.97 -8.60
N ARG A 295 -9.86 -15.01 -9.47
CA ARG A 295 -9.70 -14.93 -10.93
C ARG A 295 -8.98 -13.64 -11.37
N ALA A 296 -9.39 -12.50 -10.82
CA ALA A 296 -8.81 -11.20 -11.14
C ALA A 296 -7.32 -11.13 -10.77
N ALA A 297 -6.95 -11.64 -9.60
CA ALA A 297 -5.55 -11.65 -9.15
C ALA A 297 -4.67 -12.64 -9.93
N LEU A 298 -5.23 -13.77 -10.39
CA LEU A 298 -4.54 -14.70 -11.30
C LEU A 298 -4.23 -14.02 -12.64
N LEU A 299 -5.21 -13.33 -13.24
CA LEU A 299 -5.03 -12.56 -14.46
C LEU A 299 -4.01 -11.44 -14.26
N GLY A 300 -4.11 -10.68 -13.17
CA GLY A 300 -3.16 -9.61 -12.85
C GLY A 300 -1.74 -10.10 -12.61
N SER A 301 -1.56 -11.23 -11.93
CA SER A 301 -0.23 -11.85 -11.74
C SER A 301 0.34 -12.33 -13.07
N GLY A 302 -0.47 -12.96 -13.92
CA GLY A 302 -0.08 -13.36 -15.27
C GLY A 302 0.33 -12.17 -16.14
N ALA A 303 -0.40 -11.06 -16.06
CA ALA A 303 -0.09 -9.81 -16.75
C ALA A 303 1.20 -9.16 -16.23
N ALA A 304 1.42 -9.13 -14.90
CA ALA A 304 2.66 -8.63 -14.31
C ALA A 304 3.88 -9.43 -14.81
N VAL A 305 3.80 -10.77 -14.78
CA VAL A 305 4.86 -11.63 -15.33
C VAL A 305 5.03 -11.41 -16.84
N ALA A 306 3.95 -11.11 -17.57
CA ALA A 306 4.00 -10.91 -19.02
C ALA A 306 4.79 -9.65 -19.36
N VAL A 307 4.53 -8.57 -18.62
CA VAL A 307 5.27 -7.32 -18.72
C VAL A 307 6.77 -7.56 -18.47
N LEU A 308 7.12 -8.27 -17.39
CA LEU A 308 8.52 -8.59 -17.09
C LEU A 308 9.17 -9.42 -18.20
N THR A 309 8.44 -10.39 -18.73
CA THR A 309 8.91 -11.32 -19.76
C THR A 309 9.14 -10.61 -21.08
N VAL A 310 8.18 -9.80 -21.54
CA VAL A 310 8.25 -9.07 -22.81
C VAL A 310 9.35 -8.01 -22.78
N LEU A 311 9.46 -7.27 -21.67
CA LEU A 311 10.36 -6.11 -21.57
C LEU A 311 11.82 -6.48 -21.26
N ARG A 312 12.07 -7.47 -20.40
CA ARG A 312 13.42 -7.74 -19.89
C ARG A 312 13.80 -9.21 -19.91
N TYR A 313 12.95 -10.09 -19.39
CA TYR A 313 13.28 -11.49 -19.11
C TYR A 313 12.60 -12.43 -20.11
N ARG A 314 12.91 -12.28 -21.41
CA ARG A 314 12.30 -13.08 -22.49
C ARG A 314 12.48 -14.58 -22.34
N ALA A 315 13.53 -15.00 -21.63
CA ALA A 315 13.72 -16.38 -21.25
C ALA A 315 12.52 -16.94 -20.47
N LEU A 316 11.70 -16.13 -19.79
CA LEU A 316 10.53 -16.62 -19.05
C LEU A 316 9.31 -16.95 -19.93
N LEU A 317 9.38 -16.74 -21.25
CA LEU A 317 8.26 -17.03 -22.17
C LEU A 317 7.78 -18.48 -22.10
N TRP A 318 8.66 -19.44 -21.79
CA TRP A 318 8.28 -20.86 -21.66
C TRP A 318 7.35 -21.13 -20.46
N LEU A 319 7.26 -20.22 -19.48
CA LEU A 319 6.33 -20.36 -18.35
C LEU A 319 4.86 -20.31 -18.79
N TYR A 320 4.53 -19.63 -19.89
CA TYR A 320 3.16 -19.54 -20.40
C TYR A 320 2.62 -20.85 -20.98
N PRO A 321 3.28 -21.48 -21.98
CA PRO A 321 2.84 -22.77 -22.47
C PRO A 321 2.94 -23.85 -21.38
N LEU A 322 3.96 -23.81 -20.51
CA LEU A 322 4.07 -24.76 -19.40
C LEU A 322 2.92 -24.59 -18.38
N GLY A 323 2.61 -23.36 -18.00
CA GLY A 323 1.50 -23.06 -17.09
C GLY A 323 0.14 -23.41 -17.71
N GLY A 324 -0.05 -23.09 -19.00
CA GLY A 324 -1.24 -23.48 -19.75
C GLY A 324 -1.41 -25.00 -19.83
N LEU A 325 -0.33 -25.73 -20.14
CA LEU A 325 -0.33 -27.19 -20.15
C LEU A 325 -0.64 -27.75 -18.75
N ALA A 326 -0.01 -27.22 -17.70
CA ALA A 326 -0.28 -27.63 -16.33
C ALA A 326 -1.76 -27.41 -15.95
N LEU A 327 -2.35 -26.28 -16.35
CA LEU A 327 -3.77 -26.00 -16.11
C LEU A 327 -4.71 -27.01 -16.77
N VAL A 328 -4.35 -27.52 -17.94
CA VAL A 328 -5.16 -28.47 -18.73
C VAL A 328 -4.94 -29.92 -18.27
N VAL A 329 -3.69 -30.31 -18.00
CA VAL A 329 -3.30 -31.70 -17.74
C VAL A 329 -3.52 -32.10 -16.28
N LEU A 330 -3.30 -31.19 -15.32
CA LEU A 330 -3.39 -31.55 -13.92
C LEU A 330 -4.87 -31.68 -13.47
N PRO A 331 -5.29 -32.83 -12.92
CA PRO A 331 -6.65 -32.99 -12.43
C PRO A 331 -7.04 -31.95 -11.37
N GLN A 332 -6.06 -31.54 -10.55
CA GLN A 332 -6.22 -30.57 -9.47
C GLN A 332 -6.53 -29.16 -9.99
N THR A 333 -6.06 -28.80 -11.19
CA THR A 333 -6.31 -27.48 -11.80
C THR A 333 -7.59 -27.44 -12.62
N ARG A 334 -8.19 -28.59 -12.97
CA ARG A 334 -9.41 -28.67 -13.76
C ARG A 334 -10.57 -27.86 -13.16
N ALA A 335 -10.75 -27.94 -11.85
CA ALA A 335 -11.77 -27.14 -11.14
C ALA A 335 -11.51 -25.63 -11.26
N MET A 336 -10.25 -25.20 -11.28
CA MET A 336 -9.90 -23.79 -11.47
C MET A 336 -10.11 -23.33 -12.92
N LEU A 337 -9.74 -24.18 -13.88
CA LEU A 337 -9.95 -23.91 -15.30
C LEU A 337 -11.45 -23.74 -15.61
N LEU A 338 -12.30 -24.64 -15.11
CA LEU A 338 -13.74 -24.54 -15.25
C LEU A 338 -14.30 -23.26 -14.62
N HIS A 339 -13.80 -22.87 -13.44
CA HIS A 339 -14.20 -21.63 -12.78
C HIS A 339 -13.75 -20.35 -13.52
N LEU A 340 -12.58 -20.40 -14.17
CA LEU A 340 -12.10 -19.32 -15.04
C LEU A 340 -12.99 -19.20 -16.29
N LEU A 341 -13.27 -20.32 -16.96
CA LEU A 341 -14.11 -20.36 -18.15
C LEU A 341 -15.55 -19.95 -17.88
N SER A 342 -16.14 -20.37 -16.75
CA SER A 342 -17.50 -19.97 -16.36
C SER A 342 -17.59 -18.47 -16.09
N GLY A 343 -16.54 -17.88 -15.51
CA GLY A 343 -16.42 -16.43 -15.33
C GLY A 343 -16.36 -15.67 -16.65
N LEU A 344 -15.56 -16.15 -17.61
CA LEU A 344 -15.44 -15.54 -18.94
C LEU A 344 -16.75 -15.61 -19.74
N ARG A 345 -17.56 -16.65 -19.53
CA ARG A 345 -18.88 -16.81 -20.18
C ARG A 345 -20.03 -16.14 -19.41
N ALA A 346 -19.73 -15.44 -18.31
CA ALA A 346 -20.72 -14.87 -17.39
C ALA A 346 -21.79 -15.88 -16.90
N GLN A 347 -21.42 -17.17 -16.82
CA GLN A 347 -22.32 -18.26 -16.41
C GLN A 347 -22.39 -18.41 -14.89
N ASP A 348 -21.40 -17.88 -14.18
CA ASP A 348 -21.36 -17.83 -12.72
C ASP A 348 -22.18 -16.64 -12.22
N ARG A 349 -22.98 -16.84 -11.17
CA ARG A 349 -23.80 -15.79 -10.53
C ARG A 349 -22.97 -14.54 -10.20
N ALA A 350 -21.73 -14.73 -9.73
CA ALA A 350 -20.84 -13.63 -9.43
C ALA A 350 -20.42 -12.80 -10.67
N ALA A 351 -20.32 -13.43 -11.85
CA ALA A 351 -20.00 -12.72 -13.09
C ALA A 351 -21.23 -12.03 -13.68
N ALA A 352 -22.41 -12.66 -13.59
CA ALA A 352 -23.67 -12.06 -14.02
C ALA A 352 -24.03 -10.80 -13.20
N MET A 353 -23.88 -10.86 -11.86
CA MET A 353 -24.12 -9.69 -11.00
C MET A 353 -23.22 -8.50 -11.36
N ARG A 354 -21.97 -8.75 -11.77
CA ARG A 354 -21.06 -7.67 -12.20
C ARG A 354 -21.50 -6.98 -13.48
N LEU A 355 -22.11 -7.68 -14.43
CA LEU A 355 -22.60 -7.05 -15.65
C LEU A 355 -23.72 -6.06 -15.33
N ASP A 356 -24.60 -6.42 -14.38
CA ASP A 356 -25.63 -5.52 -13.85
C ASP A 356 -25.03 -4.33 -13.08
N GLU A 357 -24.04 -4.59 -12.21
CA GLU A 357 -23.26 -3.54 -11.53
C GLU A 357 -22.68 -2.56 -12.56
N TYR A 358 -22.05 -3.06 -13.63
CA TYR A 358 -21.37 -2.22 -14.63
C TYR A 358 -22.36 -1.34 -15.39
N ALA A 359 -23.51 -1.89 -15.79
CA ALA A 359 -24.56 -1.13 -16.48
C ALA A 359 -25.06 0.04 -15.61
N LYS A 360 -25.33 -0.23 -14.33
CA LYS A 360 -25.76 0.80 -13.35
C LYS A 360 -24.67 1.84 -13.11
N SER A 361 -23.41 1.43 -13.02
CA SER A 361 -22.28 2.36 -12.92
C SER A 361 -22.19 3.30 -14.11
N PHE A 362 -22.38 2.79 -15.33
CA PHE A 362 -22.37 3.64 -16.52
C PHE A 362 -23.47 4.69 -16.50
N GLN A 363 -24.67 4.31 -16.06
CA GLN A 363 -25.77 5.26 -15.89
C GLN A 363 -25.42 6.35 -14.87
N LEU A 364 -24.91 5.97 -13.70
CA LEU A 364 -24.50 6.93 -12.67
C LEU A 364 -23.41 7.91 -13.16
N ILE A 365 -22.44 7.40 -13.92
CA ILE A 365 -21.37 8.21 -14.51
C ILE A 365 -21.94 9.15 -15.58
N GLN A 366 -22.96 8.76 -16.34
CA GLN A 366 -23.63 9.63 -17.30
C GLN A 366 -24.40 10.77 -16.61
N ASP A 367 -25.03 10.48 -15.48
CA ASP A 367 -25.78 11.45 -14.69
C ASP A 367 -24.86 12.44 -13.95
N HIS A 368 -23.68 11.99 -13.50
CA HIS A 368 -22.73 12.78 -12.72
C HIS A 368 -21.28 12.73 -13.26
N PRO A 369 -21.03 13.15 -14.51
CA PRO A 369 -19.78 12.82 -15.23
C PRO A 369 -18.52 13.49 -14.67
N TRP A 370 -18.61 14.71 -14.14
CA TRP A 370 -17.41 15.48 -13.79
C TRP A 370 -16.90 15.24 -12.38
N LEU A 371 -17.81 15.29 -11.39
CA LEU A 371 -17.48 15.23 -9.97
C LEU A 371 -17.99 13.96 -9.28
N GLY A 372 -18.72 13.10 -9.99
CA GLY A 372 -19.34 11.91 -9.41
C GLY A 372 -20.34 12.26 -8.29
N VAL A 373 -20.64 11.26 -7.47
CA VAL A 373 -21.57 11.38 -6.34
C VAL A 373 -20.89 11.36 -4.97
N GLY A 374 -19.56 11.31 -4.92
CA GLY A 374 -18.79 11.14 -3.69
C GLY A 374 -18.84 9.70 -3.17
N PHE A 375 -18.36 9.49 -1.94
CA PHE A 375 -18.29 8.17 -1.30
C PHE A 375 -19.57 7.80 -0.52
N GLY A 376 -20.65 8.58 -0.65
CA GLY A 376 -21.91 8.39 0.06
C GLY A 376 -22.77 7.27 -0.52
N PRO A 377 -23.93 6.96 0.12
CA PRO A 377 -24.90 6.06 -0.47
C PRO A 377 -25.38 6.59 -1.83
N PRO A 378 -25.82 5.70 -2.74
CA PRO A 378 -26.33 6.08 -4.04
C PRO A 378 -27.51 7.07 -3.91
N PRO A 379 -27.63 8.05 -4.83
CA PRO A 379 -28.69 9.06 -4.77
C PRO A 379 -30.12 8.52 -4.98
N SER A 380 -30.29 7.28 -5.42
CA SER A 380 -31.59 6.59 -5.51
C SER A 380 -31.50 5.13 -5.08
N ILE A 381 -32.64 4.56 -4.65
CA ILE A 381 -32.76 3.19 -4.11
C ILE A 381 -32.41 2.12 -5.17
N ASP A 382 -32.57 2.45 -6.47
CA ASP A 382 -32.30 1.54 -7.60
C ASP A 382 -30.84 1.58 -8.08
N THR A 383 -30.02 2.50 -7.56
CA THR A 383 -28.61 2.65 -7.91
C THR A 383 -27.74 2.06 -6.82
N PHE A 384 -26.61 1.43 -7.16
CA PHE A 384 -25.66 0.87 -6.19
C PHE A 384 -24.31 1.55 -6.37
N VAL A 385 -23.68 1.96 -5.27
CA VAL A 385 -22.27 2.39 -5.25
C VAL A 385 -21.45 1.19 -4.81
N GLY A 386 -20.59 0.68 -5.68
CA GLY A 386 -19.84 -0.55 -5.41
C GLY A 386 -19.74 -1.46 -6.63
N VAL A 387 -19.01 -1.00 -7.64
CA VAL A 387 -18.81 -1.72 -8.88
C VAL A 387 -17.53 -2.52 -8.82
N SER A 388 -17.52 -3.74 -9.35
CA SER A 388 -16.34 -4.60 -9.39
C SER A 388 -15.24 -4.13 -10.39
N SER A 389 -14.90 -2.84 -10.42
CA SER A 389 -13.79 -2.28 -11.21
C SER A 389 -13.26 -0.99 -10.57
N ILE A 390 -11.94 -0.85 -10.40
CA ILE A 390 -11.33 0.39 -9.86
C ILE A 390 -11.64 1.63 -10.71
N TYR A 391 -11.78 1.47 -12.04
CA TYR A 391 -11.95 2.59 -12.96
C TYR A 391 -13.36 3.18 -12.85
N LEU A 392 -14.36 2.31 -12.98
CA LEU A 392 -15.76 2.66 -12.75
C LEU A 392 -15.96 3.19 -11.32
N GLN A 393 -15.39 2.54 -10.30
CA GLN A 393 -15.53 2.98 -8.91
C GLN A 393 -14.98 4.39 -8.67
N LEU A 394 -13.82 4.72 -9.24
CA LEU A 394 -13.27 6.08 -9.16
C LEU A 394 -14.11 7.10 -9.90
N ALA A 395 -14.69 6.72 -11.05
CA ALA A 395 -15.60 7.57 -11.80
C ALA A 395 -16.92 7.80 -11.07
N GLU A 396 -17.46 6.80 -10.36
CA GLU A 396 -18.63 6.97 -9.49
C GLU A 396 -18.32 7.94 -8.34
N PHE A 397 -17.19 7.75 -7.66
CA PHE A 397 -16.82 8.57 -6.50
C PHE A 397 -16.52 10.02 -6.88
N GLY A 398 -15.66 10.24 -7.86
CA GLY A 398 -15.11 11.56 -8.13
C GLY A 398 -15.17 11.99 -9.59
N GLY A 399 -15.99 11.31 -10.40
CA GLY A 399 -16.19 11.60 -11.81
C GLY A 399 -14.97 11.30 -12.68
N LEU A 400 -15.10 11.66 -13.95
CA LEU A 400 -14.05 11.56 -14.96
C LEU A 400 -12.81 12.37 -14.58
N LEU A 401 -12.93 13.43 -13.76
CA LEU A 401 -11.80 14.21 -13.27
C LEU A 401 -10.90 13.38 -12.33
N THR A 402 -11.50 12.68 -11.37
CA THR A 402 -10.74 11.83 -10.44
C THR A 402 -10.14 10.62 -11.15
N LEU A 403 -10.90 10.00 -12.08
CA LEU A 403 -10.39 8.92 -12.92
C LEU A 403 -9.21 9.38 -13.80
N ALA A 404 -9.32 10.55 -14.44
CA ALA A 404 -8.24 11.11 -15.25
C ALA A 404 -7.00 11.40 -14.40
N ALA A 405 -7.17 11.98 -13.21
CA ALA A 405 -6.08 12.24 -12.30
C ALA A 405 -5.39 10.95 -11.82
N PHE A 406 -6.17 9.89 -11.55
CA PHE A 406 -5.63 8.57 -11.25
C PHE A 406 -4.78 8.03 -12.41
N CYS A 407 -5.31 8.04 -13.64
CA CYS A 407 -4.59 7.60 -14.83
C CYS A 407 -3.31 8.40 -15.07
N LEU A 408 -3.34 9.73 -14.89
CA LEU A 408 -2.18 10.60 -14.98
C LEU A 408 -1.14 10.30 -13.89
N ALA A 409 -1.58 10.09 -12.65
CA ALA A 409 -0.71 9.76 -11.52
C ALA A 409 0.01 8.43 -11.75
N VAL A 410 -0.73 7.40 -12.16
CA VAL A 410 -0.16 6.08 -12.45
C VAL A 410 0.74 6.13 -13.70
N GLY A 411 0.29 6.80 -14.76
CA GLY A 411 1.08 7.00 -15.98
C GLY A 411 2.40 7.72 -15.71
N ALA A 412 2.38 8.79 -14.91
CA ALA A 412 3.58 9.53 -14.52
C ALA A 412 4.52 8.68 -13.64
N ALA A 413 3.98 7.87 -12.73
CA ALA A 413 4.76 6.93 -11.92
C ALA A 413 5.44 5.86 -12.78
N LEU A 414 4.69 5.22 -13.69
CA LEU A 414 5.20 4.22 -14.64
C LEU A 414 6.24 4.82 -15.59
N TRP A 415 6.01 6.04 -16.09
CA TRP A 415 6.97 6.76 -16.91
C TRP A 415 8.27 7.05 -16.15
N SER A 416 8.17 7.48 -14.89
CA SER A 416 9.33 7.71 -14.03
C SER A 416 10.13 6.41 -13.83
N MET A 417 9.44 5.29 -13.59
CA MET A 417 10.05 3.97 -13.47
C MET A 417 10.72 3.52 -14.78
N TRP A 418 10.03 3.68 -15.92
CA TRP A 418 10.58 3.39 -17.24
C TRP A 418 11.86 4.17 -17.52
N ARG A 419 11.87 5.49 -17.27
CA ARG A 419 13.06 6.32 -17.43
C ARG A 419 14.19 5.83 -16.52
N GLY A 420 13.90 5.57 -15.23
CA GLY A 420 14.93 5.12 -14.28
C GLY A 420 15.45 3.72 -14.55
N TRP A 421 14.68 2.88 -15.23
CA TRP A 421 15.15 1.62 -15.78
C TRP A 421 16.09 1.83 -16.98
N ARG A 422 15.72 2.70 -17.93
CA ARG A 422 16.48 2.94 -19.18
C ARG A 422 17.77 3.73 -19.00
N THR A 423 17.88 4.60 -17.98
CA THR A 423 19.00 5.56 -17.87
C THR A 423 20.10 5.17 -16.88
N SER A 424 20.06 3.98 -16.27
CA SER A 424 20.92 3.66 -15.13
C SER A 424 22.02 2.65 -15.42
N VAL A 425 23.17 2.84 -14.76
CA VAL A 425 24.39 2.01 -14.87
C VAL A 425 24.44 0.92 -13.79
N ASN A 426 23.64 1.00 -12.71
CA ASN A 426 23.69 0.04 -11.60
C ASN A 426 22.60 -1.06 -11.73
N PRO A 427 22.97 -2.33 -11.99
CA PRO A 427 22.01 -3.43 -12.12
C PRO A 427 21.38 -3.89 -10.80
N ASP A 428 21.96 -3.57 -9.63
CA ASP A 428 21.59 -4.21 -8.35
C ASP A 428 20.18 -3.91 -7.84
N SER A 429 19.59 -2.78 -8.24
CA SER A 429 18.21 -2.39 -7.91
C SER A 429 17.25 -2.44 -9.08
N GLU A 430 17.68 -2.98 -10.22
CA GLU A 430 16.87 -3.03 -11.44
C GLU A 430 15.56 -3.80 -11.19
N TRP A 431 15.66 -4.91 -10.46
CA TRP A 431 14.53 -5.74 -10.07
C TRP A 431 13.48 -5.01 -9.23
N VAL A 432 13.86 -3.97 -8.47
CA VAL A 432 12.90 -3.20 -7.67
C VAL A 432 12.03 -2.34 -8.60
N VAL A 433 12.64 -1.66 -9.57
CA VAL A 433 11.91 -0.81 -10.52
C VAL A 433 11.03 -1.66 -11.44
N LEU A 434 11.59 -2.74 -11.99
CA LEU A 434 10.85 -3.67 -12.85
C LEU A 434 9.72 -4.38 -12.09
N GLY A 435 10.01 -4.89 -10.89
CA GLY A 435 9.03 -5.57 -10.04
C GLY A 435 7.89 -4.64 -9.61
N ALA A 436 8.20 -3.40 -9.21
CA ALA A 436 7.18 -2.41 -8.86
C ALA A 436 6.33 -2.02 -10.08
N GLY A 437 6.95 -1.71 -11.21
CA GLY A 437 6.23 -1.33 -12.44
C GLY A 437 5.32 -2.45 -12.95
N ALA A 438 5.83 -3.69 -12.99
CA ALA A 438 5.06 -4.87 -13.37
C ALA A 438 3.94 -5.16 -12.37
N GLY A 439 4.20 -5.03 -11.07
CA GLY A 439 3.20 -5.21 -10.01
C GLY A 439 2.06 -4.19 -10.11
N VAL A 440 2.37 -2.91 -10.35
CA VAL A 440 1.37 -1.86 -10.59
C VAL A 440 0.54 -2.17 -11.84
N LEU A 441 1.17 -2.56 -12.95
CA LEU A 441 0.44 -2.97 -14.17
C LEU A 441 -0.44 -4.20 -13.94
N GLY A 442 0.04 -5.19 -13.19
CA GLY A 442 -0.76 -6.36 -12.80
C GLY A 442 -1.94 -6.01 -11.88
N ALA A 443 -1.76 -5.04 -10.98
CA ALA A 443 -2.84 -4.53 -10.13
C ALA A 443 -3.88 -3.76 -10.95
N LEU A 444 -3.47 -2.99 -11.96
CA LEU A 444 -4.39 -2.34 -12.90
C LEU A 444 -5.25 -3.38 -13.66
N VAL A 445 -4.64 -4.47 -14.14
CA VAL A 445 -5.37 -5.57 -14.79
C VAL A 445 -6.31 -6.27 -13.83
N THR A 446 -5.88 -6.54 -12.58
CA THR A 446 -6.76 -7.03 -11.52
C THR A 446 -7.94 -6.09 -11.31
N GLY A 447 -7.66 -4.78 -11.32
CA GLY A 447 -8.63 -3.70 -11.10
C GLY A 447 -9.70 -3.55 -12.18
N LEU A 448 -9.59 -4.22 -13.33
CA LEU A 448 -10.67 -4.29 -14.32
C LEU A 448 -11.86 -5.12 -13.84
N PHE A 449 -11.64 -6.02 -12.87
CA PHE A 449 -12.61 -7.00 -12.40
C PHE A 449 -12.76 -7.02 -10.87
N ASP A 450 -12.12 -6.06 -10.20
CA ASP A 450 -12.07 -5.94 -8.76
C ASP A 450 -11.88 -4.45 -8.39
N HIS A 451 -12.43 -4.01 -7.25
CA HIS A 451 -12.43 -2.60 -6.84
C HIS A 451 -11.63 -2.34 -5.56
N HIS A 452 -11.06 -3.37 -4.93
CA HIS A 452 -10.50 -3.26 -3.58
C HIS A 452 -9.34 -2.25 -3.49
N TYR A 453 -8.55 -2.01 -4.55
CA TYR A 453 -7.47 -1.01 -4.52
C TYR A 453 -7.94 0.43 -4.35
N VAL A 454 -9.24 0.71 -4.52
CA VAL A 454 -9.82 2.06 -4.37
C VAL A 454 -11.01 2.08 -3.41
N SER A 455 -11.39 0.95 -2.80
CA SER A 455 -12.42 0.87 -1.76
C SER A 455 -11.91 0.37 -0.41
N MET A 456 -10.73 -0.27 -0.39
CA MET A 456 -10.11 -0.78 0.83
C MET A 456 -8.82 -0.01 1.13
N PRO A 457 -8.74 0.74 2.25
CA PRO A 457 -7.57 1.52 2.63
C PRO A 457 -6.25 0.75 2.60
N HIS A 458 -6.23 -0.49 3.09
CA HIS A 458 -4.99 -1.30 3.11
C HIS A 458 -4.51 -1.66 1.69
N MET A 459 -5.42 -1.98 0.76
CA MET A 459 -5.09 -2.29 -0.64
C MET A 459 -4.60 -1.04 -1.37
N ALA A 460 -5.26 0.10 -1.14
CA ALA A 460 -4.83 1.39 -1.67
C ALA A 460 -3.42 1.75 -1.16
N THR A 461 -3.15 1.52 0.13
CA THR A 461 -1.82 1.75 0.72
C THR A 461 -0.78 0.83 0.09
N VAL A 462 -1.06 -0.46 -0.14
CA VAL A 462 -0.13 -1.36 -0.87
C VAL A 462 0.16 -0.82 -2.27
N PHE A 463 -0.88 -0.46 -3.03
CA PHE A 463 -0.74 0.02 -4.41
C PHE A 463 0.18 1.25 -4.47
N TRP A 464 -0.12 2.27 -3.68
CA TRP A 464 0.66 3.51 -3.65
C TRP A 464 2.03 3.34 -2.98
N MET A 465 2.17 2.43 -2.02
CA MET A 465 3.46 2.07 -1.44
C MET A 465 4.39 1.43 -2.47
N VAL A 466 3.90 0.47 -3.26
CA VAL A 466 4.68 -0.20 -4.31
C VAL A 466 5.05 0.79 -5.41
N ALA A 467 4.09 1.61 -5.86
CA ALA A 467 4.36 2.67 -6.84
C ALA A 467 5.40 3.67 -6.30
N GLY A 468 5.28 4.09 -5.05
CA GLY A 468 6.19 5.05 -4.40
C GLY A 468 7.60 4.48 -4.24
N LEU A 469 7.71 3.23 -3.84
CA LEU A 469 8.97 2.50 -3.73
C LEU A 469 9.68 2.36 -5.09
N GLY A 470 8.94 1.99 -6.14
CA GLY A 470 9.46 1.89 -7.51
C GLY A 470 9.94 3.23 -8.04
N VAL A 471 9.15 4.30 -7.85
CA VAL A 471 9.50 5.67 -8.25
C VAL A 471 10.69 6.20 -7.46
N ALA A 472 10.76 5.99 -6.15
CA ALA A 472 11.90 6.39 -5.33
C ALA A 472 13.20 5.77 -5.85
N THR A 473 13.16 4.45 -6.11
CA THR A 473 14.32 3.72 -6.64
C THR A 473 14.70 4.22 -8.03
N ALA A 474 13.71 4.46 -8.89
CA ALA A 474 13.93 5.03 -10.23
C ALA A 474 14.57 6.43 -10.18
N TRP A 475 14.18 7.27 -9.21
CA TRP A 475 14.73 8.60 -9.02
C TRP A 475 16.19 8.57 -8.56
N VAL A 476 16.54 7.67 -7.66
CA VAL A 476 17.92 7.45 -7.21
C VAL A 476 18.77 7.00 -8.40
N ARG A 477 18.25 6.08 -9.22
CA ARG A 477 18.92 5.54 -10.43
C ARG A 477 19.18 6.57 -11.54
N GLN A 478 18.47 7.70 -11.53
CA GLN A 478 18.62 8.79 -12.50
C GLN A 478 19.61 9.87 -12.04
N ARG A 479 20.11 9.82 -10.79
CA ARG A 479 21.06 10.82 -10.31
C ARG A 479 22.40 10.63 -11.02
N PRO A 480 23.02 11.70 -11.53
CA PRO A 480 24.38 11.60 -12.07
C PRO A 480 25.31 11.10 -10.96
N ASN A 481 26.20 10.16 -11.32
CA ASN A 481 27.23 9.65 -10.41
C ASN A 481 28.11 10.83 -9.98
N ARG A 482 27.97 11.28 -8.72
CA ARG A 482 28.85 12.31 -8.14
C ARG A 482 30.28 11.81 -7.88
N SER A 483 30.58 10.56 -8.19
CA SER A 483 31.87 9.92 -8.00
C SER A 483 32.76 9.91 -9.26
N ALA A 484 32.44 10.70 -10.27
CA ALA A 484 33.28 10.87 -11.46
C ALA A 484 34.07 12.20 -11.47
N ASP A 485 33.88 13.06 -10.47
CA ASP A 485 34.51 14.39 -10.37
C ASP A 485 35.34 14.57 -9.08
N VAL A 486 36.03 13.52 -8.59
CA VAL A 486 37.07 13.65 -7.55
C VAL A 486 38.31 12.90 -7.95
#